data_AF-A0A9X9XKC3-F1
#
_entry.id   AF-A0A9X9XKC3-F1
#
_cell.length_a   1.000
_cell.length_b   1.000
_cell.length_c   1.000
_cell.angle_alpha   90.00
_cell.angle_beta   90.00
_cell.angle_gamma   90.00
#
_symmetry.space_group_name_H-M   'P 1'
#
loop_
_entity.id
_entity.type
_entity.pdbx_description
1 polymer ?
#
loop_
_entity_poly.entity_id
_entity_poly.type
_entity_poly.pdbx_seq_one_letter_code
_entity_poly.pdbx_strand_id
1 'polypeptide(L)'
;MLPRTLAIEIQEALGEYVYALEDPRDGKVFYVGRGVRDRVLHHARDALAGDEPSAKLDRIRAIISEGNEPRAWILRHRLGRRTSAAEMEAVVIDVMSRWHSELLNEVRGAGTEDGIRSLEGLIADHGAEPLQTDRAAIVVNIGRTWVEGITYDNLWDAARKWWTCRPDERRPPSRLLLAEAGNIIRGAWTISLPARRQQVRWADLDDRRRAFLGTEASFDPFVACCFDGQRDAEWDDLVGRHTRPPVLPRSYGSAFRYLNC
;
A
#
# COMPACT_ATOMS: atom_id res chain seq x y z
N MET A 1 21.14 -28.14 -1.88
CA MET A 1 21.04 -27.38 -3.13
C MET A 1 19.62 -27.49 -3.65
N LEU A 2 18.90 -26.37 -3.74
CA LEU A 2 17.60 -26.35 -4.42
C LEU A 2 17.80 -26.71 -5.91
N PRO A 3 16.88 -27.48 -6.52
CA PRO A 3 16.99 -27.81 -7.94
C PRO A 3 16.94 -26.51 -8.76
N ARG A 4 17.65 -26.47 -9.89
CA ARG A 4 17.58 -25.30 -10.79
C ARG A 4 16.15 -25.04 -11.23
N THR A 5 15.35 -26.08 -11.49
CA THR A 5 13.95 -26.03 -11.93
C THR A 5 13.17 -27.18 -11.28
N LEU A 6 11.88 -26.97 -10.99
CA LEU A 6 11.01 -28.05 -10.51
C LEU A 6 10.55 -28.94 -11.67
N ALA A 7 10.43 -30.24 -11.44
CA ALA A 7 9.83 -31.16 -12.42
C ALA A 7 8.37 -30.75 -12.71
N ILE A 8 7.89 -31.01 -13.93
CA ILE A 8 6.55 -30.57 -14.38
C ILE A 8 5.46 -31.11 -13.45
N GLU A 9 5.60 -32.36 -13.00
CA GLU A 9 4.68 -33.03 -12.09
C GLU A 9 4.58 -32.29 -10.74
N ILE A 10 5.70 -31.73 -10.27
CA ILE A 10 5.73 -30.92 -9.04
C ILE A 10 5.07 -29.56 -9.28
N GLN A 11 5.36 -28.92 -10.42
CA GLN A 11 4.76 -27.64 -10.78
C GLN A 11 3.23 -27.73 -10.89
N GLU A 12 2.71 -28.81 -11.47
CA GLU A 12 1.27 -29.08 -11.55
C GLU A 12 0.68 -29.38 -10.16
N ALA A 13 1.36 -30.19 -9.35
CA ALA A 13 0.92 -30.52 -7.99
C ALA A 13 0.86 -29.31 -7.04
N LEU A 14 1.69 -28.29 -7.29
CA LEU A 14 1.70 -27.03 -6.55
C LEU A 14 0.47 -26.16 -6.86
N GLY A 15 0.04 -26.07 -8.11
CA GLY A 15 -1.01 -25.12 -8.52
C GLY A 15 -0.62 -23.67 -8.21
N GLU A 16 -1.59 -22.84 -7.79
CA GLU A 16 -1.29 -21.56 -7.14
C GLU A 16 -0.89 -21.78 -5.67
N TYR A 17 0.09 -21.03 -5.19
CA TYR A 17 0.63 -21.19 -3.85
C TYR A 17 1.15 -19.87 -3.26
N VAL A 18 1.27 -19.85 -1.94
CA VAL A 18 1.99 -18.83 -1.17
C VAL A 18 3.23 -19.47 -0.55
N TYR A 19 4.36 -18.78 -0.61
CA TYR A 19 5.65 -19.25 -0.13
C TYR A 19 6.37 -18.17 0.69
N ALA A 20 7.36 -18.59 1.46
CA ALA A 20 8.27 -17.72 2.21
C ALA A 20 9.73 -18.06 1.87
N LEU A 21 10.61 -17.05 1.94
CA LEU A 21 12.05 -17.22 1.90
C LEU A 21 12.63 -16.90 3.28
N GLU A 22 13.40 -17.85 3.81
CA GLU A 22 14.13 -17.75 5.08
C GLU A 22 15.62 -17.58 4.82
N ASP A 23 16.25 -16.71 5.60
CA ASP A 23 17.70 -16.62 5.66
C ASP A 23 18.24 -17.70 6.61
N PRO A 24 19.02 -18.68 6.11
CA PRO A 24 19.49 -19.78 6.94
C PRO A 24 20.50 -19.36 8.02
N ARG A 25 21.05 -18.13 7.97
CA ARG A 25 22.05 -17.62 8.92
C ARG A 25 21.42 -17.23 10.26
N ASP A 26 20.18 -16.74 10.24
CA ASP A 26 19.44 -16.30 11.44
C ASP A 26 18.07 -16.97 11.60
N GLY A 27 17.64 -17.78 10.63
CA GLY A 27 16.36 -18.49 10.64
C GLY A 27 15.15 -17.58 10.43
N LYS A 28 15.35 -16.33 10.00
CA LYS A 28 14.26 -15.37 9.82
C LYS A 28 13.71 -15.39 8.40
N VAL A 29 12.39 -15.38 8.30
CA VAL A 29 11.70 -15.11 7.04
C VAL A 29 11.91 -13.64 6.67
N PHE A 30 12.44 -13.40 5.48
CA PHE A 30 12.68 -12.06 4.96
C PHE A 30 11.81 -11.72 3.75
N TYR A 31 11.07 -12.68 3.19
CA TYR A 31 10.20 -12.43 2.05
C TYR A 31 9.04 -13.41 2.02
N VAL A 32 7.85 -12.93 1.65
CA VAL A 32 6.65 -13.73 1.39
C VAL A 32 6.17 -13.42 -0.02
N GLY A 33 5.81 -14.45 -0.77
CA GLY A 33 5.33 -14.25 -2.14
C GLY A 33 4.27 -15.27 -2.54
N ARG A 34 3.49 -14.94 -3.56
CA ARG A 34 2.67 -15.92 -4.28
C ARG A 34 3.34 -16.40 -5.55
N GLY A 35 2.99 -17.61 -5.97
CA GLY A 35 3.44 -18.13 -7.24
C GLY A 35 2.64 -19.26 -7.84
N VAL A 36 3.04 -19.57 -9.07
CA VAL A 36 2.61 -20.71 -9.88
C VAL A 36 3.87 -21.37 -10.42
N ARG A 37 3.81 -22.67 -10.69
CA ARG A 37 4.96 -23.41 -11.25
C ARG A 37 6.21 -23.25 -10.37
N ASP A 38 7.37 -22.97 -10.96
CA ASP A 38 8.66 -22.83 -10.30
C ASP A 38 9.01 -21.39 -9.89
N ARG A 39 8.04 -20.46 -9.83
CA ARG A 39 8.27 -19.06 -9.45
C ARG A 39 9.03 -18.88 -8.14
N VAL A 40 8.83 -19.76 -7.14
CA VAL A 40 9.60 -19.74 -5.88
C VAL A 40 11.12 -19.81 -6.08
N LEU A 41 11.58 -20.44 -7.18
CA LEU A 41 12.99 -20.56 -7.52
C LEU A 41 13.50 -19.40 -8.39
N HIS A 42 12.62 -18.60 -9.00
CA HIS A 42 13.03 -17.50 -9.88
C HIS A 42 13.87 -16.46 -9.14
N HIS A 43 13.52 -16.11 -7.90
CA HIS A 43 14.24 -15.09 -7.14
C HIS A 43 15.72 -15.44 -6.88
N ALA A 44 16.02 -16.73 -6.69
CA ALA A 44 17.41 -17.18 -6.56
C ALA A 44 18.17 -17.07 -7.90
N ARG A 45 17.49 -17.28 -9.04
CA ARG A 45 18.08 -17.12 -10.38
C ARG A 45 18.28 -15.65 -10.73
N ASP A 46 17.28 -14.80 -10.48
CA ASP A 46 17.33 -13.37 -10.79
C ASP A 46 18.46 -12.68 -10.02
N ALA A 47 18.66 -13.04 -8.75
CA ALA A 47 19.75 -12.52 -7.93
C ALA A 47 21.15 -12.86 -8.47
N LEU A 48 21.28 -13.96 -9.21
CA LEU A 48 22.52 -14.41 -9.85
C LEU A 48 22.72 -13.85 -11.28
N ALA A 49 21.63 -13.40 -11.93
CA ALA A 49 21.63 -13.07 -13.35
C ALA A 49 21.74 -11.57 -13.66
N GLY A 50 21.55 -10.69 -12.68
CA GLY A 50 21.63 -9.24 -12.88
C GLY A 50 21.99 -8.46 -11.62
N ASP A 51 22.32 -7.19 -11.81
CA ASP A 51 22.69 -6.21 -10.75
C ASP A 51 21.54 -5.23 -10.45
N GLU A 52 20.29 -5.62 -10.73
CA GLU A 52 19.15 -4.74 -10.43
C GLU A 52 19.08 -4.45 -8.91
N PRO A 53 18.96 -3.17 -8.50
CA PRO A 53 18.84 -2.81 -7.09
C PRO A 53 17.49 -3.26 -6.55
N SER A 54 17.51 -4.16 -5.56
CA SER A 54 16.31 -4.63 -4.87
C SER A 54 16.74 -5.17 -3.51
N ALA A 55 16.15 -4.67 -2.43
CA ALA A 55 16.51 -5.10 -1.07
C ALA A 55 16.39 -6.62 -0.90
N LYS A 56 15.39 -7.23 -1.55
CA LYS A 56 15.22 -8.67 -1.63
C LYS A 56 16.39 -9.36 -2.36
N LEU A 57 16.77 -8.88 -3.55
CA LEU A 57 17.88 -9.47 -4.32
C LEU A 57 19.21 -9.29 -3.59
N ASP A 58 19.43 -8.14 -2.95
CA ASP A 58 20.62 -7.85 -2.16
C ASP A 58 20.75 -8.80 -0.96
N ARG A 59 19.64 -9.10 -0.27
CA ARG A 59 19.62 -10.11 0.80
C ARG A 59 19.96 -11.50 0.26
N ILE A 60 19.42 -11.88 -0.90
CA ILE A 60 19.72 -13.17 -1.54
C ILE A 60 21.19 -13.25 -1.93
N ARG A 61 21.75 -12.21 -2.58
CA ARG A 61 23.18 -12.12 -2.93
C ARG A 61 24.06 -12.24 -1.68
N ALA A 62 23.69 -11.58 -0.59
CA ALA A 62 24.42 -11.68 0.68
C ALA A 62 24.44 -13.12 1.24
N ILE A 63 23.30 -13.83 1.21
CA ILE A 63 23.23 -15.24 1.61
C ILE A 63 24.15 -16.10 0.74
N ILE A 64 24.09 -15.93 -0.58
CA ILE A 64 24.89 -16.69 -1.56
C ILE A 64 26.39 -16.42 -1.40
N SER A 65 26.78 -15.17 -1.11
CA SER A 65 28.19 -14.79 -0.94
C SER A 65 28.88 -15.51 0.22
N GLU A 66 28.12 -15.98 1.21
CA GLU A 66 28.61 -16.77 2.34
C GLU A 66 28.52 -18.30 2.09
N GLY A 67 28.24 -18.72 0.86
CA GLY A 67 28.10 -20.13 0.48
C GLY A 67 26.79 -20.77 0.92
N ASN A 68 25.79 -19.97 1.32
CA ASN A 68 24.46 -20.43 1.71
C ASN A 68 23.44 -20.26 0.57
N GLU A 69 22.25 -20.85 0.73
CA GLU A 69 21.10 -20.63 -0.15
C GLU A 69 19.87 -20.24 0.68
N PRO A 70 19.04 -19.28 0.24
CA PRO A 70 17.77 -19.01 0.90
C PRO A 70 16.91 -20.28 0.97
N ARG A 71 16.28 -20.53 2.12
CA ARG A 71 15.37 -21.65 2.29
C ARG A 71 13.98 -21.26 1.83
N ALA A 72 13.47 -21.99 0.85
CA ALA A 72 12.12 -21.80 0.33
C ALA A 72 11.11 -22.69 1.07
N TRP A 73 10.07 -22.07 1.62
CA TRP A 73 8.99 -22.75 2.32
C TRP A 73 7.68 -22.55 1.57
N ILE A 74 6.96 -23.63 1.26
CA ILE A 74 5.59 -23.54 0.73
C ILE A 74 4.63 -23.45 1.91
N LEU A 75 4.02 -22.28 2.12
CA LEU A 75 3.08 -22.04 3.22
C LEU A 75 1.73 -22.68 2.95
N ARG A 76 1.27 -22.56 1.70
CA ARG A 76 0.03 -23.19 1.21
C ARG A 76 0.09 -23.37 -0.29
N HIS A 77 -0.38 -24.50 -0.80
CA HIS A 77 -0.44 -24.81 -2.23
C HIS A 77 -1.81 -25.35 -2.63
N ARG A 78 -2.05 -25.49 -3.94
CA ARG A 78 -3.34 -25.85 -4.56
C ARG A 78 -4.44 -24.84 -4.23
N LEU A 79 -4.07 -23.56 -4.19
CA LEU A 79 -4.99 -22.45 -4.11
C LEU A 79 -5.75 -22.33 -5.45
N GLY A 80 -6.93 -21.71 -5.42
CA GLY A 80 -7.83 -21.70 -6.57
C GLY A 80 -9.10 -20.90 -6.28
N ARG A 81 -10.18 -21.16 -7.02
CA ARG A 81 -11.40 -20.33 -7.00
C ARG A 81 -11.97 -19.99 -5.62
N ARG A 82 -11.85 -20.90 -4.64
CA ARG A 82 -12.39 -20.72 -3.28
C ARG A 82 -11.44 -20.00 -2.32
N THR A 83 -10.16 -19.87 -2.67
CA THR A 83 -9.14 -19.31 -1.79
C THR A 83 -8.10 -18.61 -2.63
N SER A 84 -8.10 -17.28 -2.57
CA SER A 84 -7.18 -16.44 -3.35
C SER A 84 -5.77 -16.53 -2.78
N ALA A 85 -4.80 -16.86 -3.64
CA ALA A 85 -3.38 -16.76 -3.28
C ALA A 85 -2.96 -15.33 -2.96
N ALA A 86 -3.63 -14.33 -3.57
CA ALA A 86 -3.33 -12.92 -3.31
C ALA A 86 -3.81 -12.47 -1.92
N GLU A 87 -5.02 -12.87 -1.51
CA GLU A 87 -5.54 -12.53 -0.18
C GLU A 87 -4.74 -13.25 0.91
N MET A 88 -4.36 -14.51 0.68
CA MET A 88 -3.54 -15.26 1.62
C MET A 88 -2.12 -14.68 1.73
N GLU A 89 -1.50 -14.28 0.62
CA GLU A 89 -0.22 -13.56 0.61
C GLU A 89 -0.31 -12.27 1.43
N ALA A 90 -1.35 -11.46 1.20
CA ALA A 90 -1.57 -10.22 1.94
C ALA A 90 -1.69 -10.47 3.45
N VAL A 91 -2.50 -11.44 3.88
CA VAL A 91 -2.65 -11.80 5.30
C VAL A 91 -1.33 -12.23 5.93
N VAL A 92 -0.53 -13.06 5.24
CA VAL A 92 0.76 -13.50 5.78
C VAL A 92 1.73 -12.32 5.88
N ILE A 93 1.80 -11.46 4.87
CA ILE A 93 2.64 -10.25 4.91
C ILE A 93 2.24 -9.36 6.07
N ASP A 94 0.94 -9.14 6.27
CA ASP A 94 0.41 -8.31 7.34
C ASP A 94 0.77 -8.85 8.72
N VAL A 95 0.50 -10.14 8.97
CA VAL A 95 0.81 -10.80 10.25
C VAL A 95 2.31 -10.72 10.54
N MET A 96 3.13 -11.07 9.54
CA MET A 96 4.58 -11.08 9.69
C MET A 96 5.13 -9.68 9.90
N SER A 97 4.65 -8.66 9.18
CA SER A 97 5.12 -7.28 9.32
C SER A 97 4.70 -6.64 10.64
N ARG A 98 3.57 -7.08 11.22
CA ARG A 98 3.03 -6.48 12.46
C ARG A 98 3.63 -7.09 13.73
N TRP A 99 3.92 -8.38 13.71
CA TRP A 99 4.30 -9.15 14.90
C TRP A 99 5.61 -9.93 14.77
N HIS A 100 6.21 -9.99 13.57
CA HIS A 100 7.52 -10.57 13.32
C HIS A 100 8.42 -9.57 12.56
N SER A 101 9.70 -9.88 12.40
CA SER A 101 10.70 -8.98 11.81
C SER A 101 10.30 -8.41 10.45
N GLU A 102 10.84 -7.24 10.08
CA GLU A 102 10.55 -6.57 8.82
C GLU A 102 10.79 -7.48 7.60
N LEU A 103 9.77 -7.63 6.76
CA LEU A 103 9.87 -8.30 5.46
C LEU A 103 10.44 -7.34 4.41
N LEU A 104 11.23 -7.86 3.48
CA LEU A 104 11.82 -7.12 2.34
C LEU A 104 10.86 -7.03 1.14
N ASN A 105 9.56 -7.19 1.38
CA ASN A 105 8.52 -7.06 0.37
C ASN A 105 8.43 -5.59 -0.09
N GLU A 106 8.81 -5.30 -1.34
CA GLU A 106 8.73 -3.95 -1.93
C GLU A 106 7.29 -3.45 -2.06
N VAL A 107 6.34 -4.38 -2.21
CA VAL A 107 4.90 -4.08 -2.35
C VAL A 107 4.16 -4.86 -1.26
N ARG A 108 3.39 -4.16 -0.42
CA ARG A 108 2.40 -4.81 0.44
C ARG A 108 1.36 -5.49 -0.46
N GLY A 109 0.97 -6.73 -0.14
CA GLY A 109 0.12 -7.57 -0.99
C GLY A 109 -1.20 -6.91 -1.43
N ALA A 110 -1.92 -7.55 -2.37
CA ALA A 110 -3.20 -7.02 -2.84
C ALA A 110 -4.20 -6.88 -1.68
N GLY A 111 -4.92 -5.74 -1.62
CA GLY A 111 -5.96 -5.53 -0.60
C GLY A 111 -5.48 -4.85 0.70
N THR A 112 -4.41 -4.05 0.67
CA THR A 112 -3.90 -3.32 1.84
C THR A 112 -4.95 -2.46 2.57
N GLU A 113 -6.00 -2.05 1.87
CA GLU A 113 -7.13 -1.28 2.43
C GLU A 113 -7.90 -2.07 3.49
N ASP A 114 -7.88 -3.40 3.40
CA ASP A 114 -8.49 -4.36 4.34
C ASP A 114 -7.43 -5.01 5.26
N GLY A 115 -6.27 -4.37 5.43
CA GLY A 115 -5.17 -4.90 6.25
C GLY A 115 -5.45 -4.92 7.76
N ILE A 116 -4.44 -5.22 8.57
CA ILE A 116 -4.60 -5.35 10.03
C ILE A 116 -5.24 -4.11 10.69
N ARG A 117 -6.25 -4.37 11.51
CA ARG A 117 -6.99 -3.41 12.33
C ARG A 117 -7.28 -3.99 13.72
N SER A 118 -7.36 -3.13 14.71
CA SER A 118 -7.95 -3.47 16.02
C SER A 118 -9.46 -3.68 15.88
N LEU A 119 -10.02 -4.51 16.77
CA LEU A 119 -11.47 -4.70 16.85
C LEU A 119 -12.17 -3.39 17.21
N GLU A 120 -11.60 -2.63 18.13
CA GLU A 120 -12.08 -1.31 18.54
C GLU A 120 -12.12 -0.33 17.36
N GLY A 121 -11.06 -0.31 16.54
CA GLY A 121 -11.01 0.52 15.33
C GLY A 121 -12.05 0.12 14.29
N LEU A 122 -12.31 -1.17 14.12
CA LEU A 122 -13.38 -1.65 13.24
C LEU A 122 -14.76 -1.24 13.77
N ILE A 123 -15.02 -1.44 15.07
CA ILE A 123 -16.28 -1.03 15.71
C ILE A 123 -16.49 0.48 15.50
N ALA A 124 -15.46 1.29 15.73
CA ALA A 124 -15.53 2.75 15.54
C ALA A 124 -15.82 3.13 14.09
N ASP A 125 -15.14 2.52 13.11
CA ASP A 125 -15.37 2.79 11.69
C ASP A 125 -16.78 2.39 11.23
N HIS A 126 -17.28 1.24 11.70
CA HIS A 126 -18.62 0.75 11.36
C HIS A 126 -19.72 1.55 12.05
N GLY A 127 -19.45 2.10 13.24
CA GLY A 127 -20.34 2.99 13.99
C GLY A 127 -20.19 4.47 13.65
N ALA A 128 -19.33 4.83 12.70
CA ALA A 128 -19.07 6.21 12.31
C ALA A 128 -20.36 6.91 11.85
N GLU A 129 -20.55 8.17 12.23
CA GLU A 129 -21.67 8.97 11.74
C GLU A 129 -21.32 9.62 10.38
N PRO A 130 -22.34 9.99 9.57
CA PRO A 130 -22.11 10.68 8.31
C PRO A 130 -21.41 12.03 8.49
N LEU A 131 -20.44 12.33 7.64
CA LEU A 131 -19.80 13.63 7.56
C LEU A 131 -20.84 14.72 7.29
N GLN A 132 -20.91 15.72 8.18
CA GLN A 132 -21.73 16.92 8.01
C GLN A 132 -20.80 18.11 7.83
N THR A 133 -20.74 18.66 6.63
CA THR A 133 -20.02 19.92 6.36
C THR A 133 -20.62 20.63 5.14
N ASP A 134 -20.74 21.94 5.24
CA ASP A 134 -21.12 22.85 4.16
C ASP A 134 -19.90 23.51 3.51
N ARG A 135 -18.69 23.12 3.90
CA ARG A 135 -17.45 23.70 3.37
C ARG A 135 -17.06 22.97 2.09
N ALA A 136 -16.76 23.75 1.04
CA ALA A 136 -16.20 23.16 -0.18
C ALA A 136 -14.87 22.47 0.14
N ALA A 137 -14.86 21.15 -0.11
CA ALA A 137 -13.75 20.29 0.27
C ALA A 137 -13.23 19.49 -0.91
N ILE A 138 -11.93 19.20 -0.89
CA ILE A 138 -11.33 18.11 -1.65
C ILE A 138 -11.15 16.93 -0.70
N VAL A 139 -11.68 15.77 -1.09
CA VAL A 139 -11.46 14.51 -0.39
C VAL A 139 -10.43 13.72 -1.17
N VAL A 140 -9.31 13.38 -0.54
CA VAL A 140 -8.23 12.61 -1.15
C VAL A 140 -8.20 11.20 -0.57
N ASN A 141 -8.09 10.18 -1.42
CA ASN A 141 -8.05 8.79 -0.99
C ASN A 141 -6.62 8.40 -0.63
N ILE A 142 -6.38 8.18 0.66
CA ILE A 142 -5.09 7.74 1.21
C ILE A 142 -5.10 6.26 1.61
N GLY A 143 -6.06 5.47 1.15
CA GLY A 143 -6.26 4.07 1.58
C GLY A 143 -5.01 3.21 1.41
N ARG A 144 -4.21 3.47 0.37
CA ARG A 144 -2.94 2.76 0.12
C ARG A 144 -1.81 3.12 1.10
N THR A 145 -1.81 4.34 1.65
CA THR A 145 -0.74 4.83 2.53
C THR A 145 -1.16 4.90 4.01
N TRP A 146 -2.42 4.67 4.30
CA TRP A 146 -3.00 4.72 5.64
C TRP A 146 -2.85 3.39 6.37
N VAL A 147 -2.53 3.48 7.66
CA VAL A 147 -2.53 2.35 8.61
C VAL A 147 -3.05 2.84 9.95
N GLU A 148 -3.64 1.95 10.74
CA GLU A 148 -4.05 2.29 12.11
C GLU A 148 -2.83 2.65 12.96
N GLY A 149 -2.92 3.76 13.69
CA GLY A 149 -1.80 4.31 14.45
C GLY A 149 -0.77 5.09 13.62
N ILE A 150 -1.06 5.43 12.35
CA ILE A 150 -0.23 6.33 11.55
C ILE A 150 0.05 7.65 12.30
N THR A 151 1.31 8.06 12.35
CA THR A 151 1.71 9.33 12.97
C THR A 151 1.12 10.53 12.23
N TYR A 152 0.89 11.64 12.92
CA TYR A 152 0.36 12.86 12.30
C TYR A 152 1.15 13.33 11.06
N ASP A 153 2.49 13.35 11.12
CA ASP A 153 3.32 13.81 10.00
C ASP A 153 3.16 12.93 8.75
N ASN A 154 3.16 11.61 8.95
CA ASN A 154 2.91 10.64 7.88
C ASN A 154 1.49 10.73 7.31
N LEU A 155 0.49 11.00 8.15
CA LEU A 155 -0.88 11.22 7.73
C LEU A 155 -1.00 12.50 6.90
N TRP A 156 -0.35 13.59 7.33
CA TRP A 156 -0.31 14.84 6.59
C TRP A 156 0.46 14.70 5.27
N ASP A 157 1.61 14.02 5.27
CA ASP A 157 2.36 13.75 4.05
C ASP A 157 1.54 12.90 3.07
N ALA A 158 0.81 11.90 3.54
CA ALA A 158 -0.13 11.12 2.73
C ALA A 158 -1.20 12.02 2.09
N ALA A 159 -1.79 12.92 2.88
CA ALA A 159 -2.88 13.79 2.48
C ALA A 159 -2.46 14.93 1.53
N ARG A 160 -1.27 15.50 1.68
CA ARG A 160 -0.89 16.75 0.99
C ARG A 160 -0.22 16.58 -0.38
N LYS A 161 0.26 15.37 -0.71
CA LYS A 161 1.05 15.02 -1.92
C LYS A 161 0.46 13.75 -2.55
N TRP A 162 0.40 13.52 -3.86
CA TRP A 162 0.72 14.30 -5.04
C TRP A 162 -0.51 14.18 -5.95
N TRP A 163 -1.42 15.15 -5.90
CA TRP A 163 -2.78 14.95 -6.43
C TRP A 163 -2.99 15.64 -7.78
N THR A 164 -3.42 14.91 -8.80
CA THR A 164 -3.76 15.43 -10.15
C THR A 164 -5.09 16.19 -10.17
N CYS A 165 -5.28 17.09 -9.20
CA CYS A 165 -6.50 17.83 -8.94
C CYS A 165 -6.32 19.33 -9.21
N ARG A 166 -7.42 20.08 -9.13
CA ARG A 166 -7.53 21.53 -9.41
C ARG A 166 -8.54 22.20 -8.46
N PRO A 167 -8.27 22.24 -7.14
CA PRO A 167 -9.21 22.78 -6.15
C PRO A 167 -9.47 24.28 -6.31
N ASP A 168 -8.51 25.02 -6.86
CA ASP A 168 -8.59 26.47 -7.11
C ASP A 168 -9.60 26.84 -8.20
N GLU A 169 -9.82 25.90 -9.14
CA GLU A 169 -10.75 26.08 -10.27
C GLU A 169 -12.20 25.77 -9.87
N ARG A 170 -12.43 25.20 -8.68
CA ARG A 170 -13.78 24.94 -8.15
C ARG A 170 -14.50 26.24 -7.79
N ARG A 171 -15.83 26.18 -7.72
CA ARG A 171 -16.71 27.27 -7.33
C ARG A 171 -17.75 26.73 -6.32
N PRO A 172 -17.66 27.09 -5.02
CA PRO A 172 -16.54 27.82 -4.40
C PRO A 172 -15.23 27.00 -4.42
N PRO A 173 -14.05 27.65 -4.32
CA PRO A 173 -12.77 26.94 -4.30
C PRO A 173 -12.65 26.09 -3.03
N SER A 174 -12.09 24.88 -3.17
CA SER A 174 -12.00 23.93 -2.05
C SER A 174 -10.88 24.32 -1.09
N ARG A 175 -11.25 24.85 0.08
CA ARG A 175 -10.28 25.25 1.14
C ARG A 175 -10.12 24.21 2.24
N LEU A 176 -10.97 23.19 2.25
CA LEU A 176 -10.89 22.05 3.16
C LEU A 176 -10.30 20.85 2.42
N LEU A 177 -9.27 20.22 2.98
CA LEU A 177 -8.75 18.95 2.52
C LEU A 177 -9.10 17.88 3.54
N LEU A 178 -9.77 16.82 3.08
CA LEU A 178 -10.14 15.67 3.88
C LEU A 178 -9.39 14.44 3.37
N ALA A 179 -8.60 13.80 4.23
CA ALA A 179 -7.98 12.53 3.90
C ALA A 179 -8.92 11.38 4.26
N GLU A 180 -9.19 10.50 3.30
CA GLU A 180 -10.14 9.40 3.44
C GLU A 180 -9.45 8.05 3.23
N ALA A 181 -9.72 7.10 4.14
CA ALA A 181 -9.34 5.70 3.98
C ALA A 181 -10.49 4.81 4.45
N GLY A 182 -10.94 3.88 3.60
CA GLY A 182 -12.06 2.99 3.91
C GLY A 182 -13.40 3.70 4.06
N ASN A 183 -13.60 4.84 3.39
CA ASN A 183 -14.74 5.76 3.55
C ASN A 183 -14.79 6.51 4.89
N ILE A 184 -13.74 6.46 5.70
CA ILE A 184 -13.64 7.21 6.95
C ILE A 184 -12.67 8.36 6.78
N ILE A 185 -13.05 9.55 7.24
CA ILE A 185 -12.15 10.70 7.31
C ILE A 185 -11.11 10.43 8.39
N ARG A 186 -9.84 10.38 7.98
CA ARG A 186 -8.69 10.13 8.84
C ARG A 186 -7.97 11.41 9.24
N GLY A 187 -8.16 12.49 8.48
CA GLY A 187 -7.60 13.81 8.80
C GLY A 187 -8.27 14.93 8.02
N ALA A 188 -8.19 16.14 8.56
CA ALA A 188 -8.79 17.35 8.00
C ALA A 188 -7.84 18.55 8.09
N TRP A 189 -7.65 19.30 7.00
CA TRP A 189 -6.78 20.47 6.99
C TRP A 189 -7.44 21.64 6.26
N THR A 190 -7.24 22.84 6.79
CA THR A 190 -7.46 24.06 6.02
C THR A 190 -6.23 24.27 5.12
N ILE A 191 -6.45 24.29 3.82
CA ILE A 191 -5.38 24.42 2.81
C ILE A 191 -5.33 25.82 2.21
N SER A 192 -4.11 26.26 1.92
CA SER A 192 -3.84 27.52 1.22
C SER A 192 -4.02 27.34 -0.29
N LEU A 193 -4.66 28.33 -0.93
CA LEU A 193 -4.83 28.38 -2.38
C LEU A 193 -4.18 29.67 -2.93
N PRO A 194 -3.60 29.67 -4.15
CA PRO A 194 -3.59 28.55 -5.08
C PRO A 194 -2.70 27.39 -4.62
N ALA A 195 -3.15 26.15 -4.83
CA ALA A 195 -2.33 24.98 -4.50
C ALA A 195 -1.03 24.97 -5.32
N ARG A 196 0.11 24.67 -4.67
CA ARG A 196 1.40 24.57 -5.36
C ARG A 196 1.35 23.41 -6.36
N ARG A 197 1.84 23.62 -7.57
CA ARG A 197 1.92 22.59 -8.62
C ARG A 197 3.38 22.27 -8.93
N GLN A 198 3.69 20.98 -9.02
CA GLN A 198 5.04 20.48 -9.29
C GLN A 198 4.96 19.30 -10.25
N GLN A 199 5.94 19.18 -11.15
CA GLN A 199 6.17 17.96 -11.90
C GLN A 199 6.81 16.93 -10.97
N VAL A 200 6.12 15.82 -10.73
CA VAL A 200 6.54 14.73 -9.85
C VAL A 200 7.35 13.73 -10.66
N ARG A 201 8.55 13.43 -10.19
CA ARG A 201 9.46 12.42 -10.70
C ARG A 201 9.54 11.25 -9.72
N TRP A 202 10.09 10.12 -10.16
CA TRP A 202 10.26 8.94 -9.31
C TRP A 202 11.00 9.24 -7.99
N ALA A 203 12.03 10.09 -8.07
CA ALA A 203 12.82 10.54 -6.93
C ALA A 203 12.03 11.31 -5.87
N ASP A 204 10.92 11.95 -6.23
CA ASP A 204 10.07 12.74 -5.32
C ASP A 204 9.10 11.88 -4.48
N LEU A 205 8.89 10.62 -4.87
CA LEU A 205 7.98 9.70 -4.21
C LEU A 205 8.64 9.10 -2.96
N ASP A 206 7.88 8.99 -1.86
CA ASP A 206 8.30 8.18 -0.72
C ASP A 206 8.13 6.68 -1.03
N ASP A 207 8.80 5.82 -0.26
CA ASP A 207 8.82 4.38 -0.50
C ASP A 207 7.41 3.77 -0.51
N ARG A 208 6.51 4.31 0.31
CA ARG A 208 5.09 3.93 0.33
C ARG A 208 4.44 4.20 -1.03
N ARG A 209 4.63 5.35 -1.65
CA ARG A 209 4.05 5.64 -2.97
C ARG A 209 4.74 4.88 -4.10
N ARG A 210 6.07 4.72 -4.04
CA ARG A 210 6.83 3.95 -5.04
C ARG A 210 6.31 2.52 -5.14
N ALA A 211 6.06 1.89 -4.01
CA ALA A 211 5.46 0.54 -3.93
C ALA A 211 4.15 0.40 -4.74
N PHE A 212 3.40 1.49 -4.95
CA PHE A 212 2.13 1.47 -5.68
C PHE A 212 2.22 1.92 -7.14
N LEU A 213 3.31 2.59 -7.52
CA LEU A 213 3.49 3.19 -8.84
C LEU A 213 4.42 2.39 -9.75
N GLY A 214 4.98 1.26 -9.27
CA GLY A 214 5.73 0.30 -10.07
C GLY A 214 7.24 0.41 -9.82
N THR A 215 8.01 0.51 -10.89
CA THR A 215 9.46 0.74 -10.84
C THR A 215 9.83 2.03 -11.55
N GLU A 216 11.01 2.57 -11.26
CA GLU A 216 11.55 3.78 -11.91
C GLU A 216 11.52 3.68 -13.44
N ALA A 217 11.85 2.51 -13.98
CA ALA A 217 11.89 2.27 -15.43
C ALA A 217 10.51 2.38 -16.10
N SER A 218 9.43 2.15 -15.35
CA SER A 218 8.05 2.19 -15.84
C SER A 218 7.31 3.50 -15.52
N PHE A 219 7.93 4.39 -14.74
CA PHE A 219 7.27 5.56 -14.19
C PHE A 219 7.19 6.71 -15.18
N ASP A 220 5.98 7.23 -15.41
CA ASP A 220 5.73 8.42 -16.24
C ASP A 220 5.53 9.67 -15.35
N PRO A 221 6.40 10.70 -15.46
CA PRO A 221 6.27 11.93 -14.69
C PRO A 221 4.95 12.68 -14.95
N PHE A 222 4.31 13.17 -13.90
CA PHE A 222 3.04 13.89 -14.00
C PHE A 222 3.04 15.18 -13.16
N VAL A 223 2.19 16.14 -13.53
CA VAL A 223 2.01 17.38 -12.75
C VAL A 223 0.96 17.16 -11.68
N ALA A 224 1.31 17.48 -10.44
CA ALA A 224 0.45 17.27 -9.29
C ALA A 224 0.39 18.50 -8.38
N CYS A 225 -0.74 18.65 -7.69
CA CYS A 225 -0.89 19.55 -6.57
C CYS A 225 -0.18 19.00 -5.33
N CYS A 226 0.54 19.89 -4.66
CA CYS A 226 1.03 19.72 -3.30
C CYS A 226 0.41 20.80 -2.44
N PHE A 227 -0.23 20.40 -1.36
CA PHE A 227 -0.91 21.29 -0.45
C PHE A 227 0.01 21.78 0.66
N ASP A 228 -0.13 23.07 0.98
CA ASP A 228 0.32 23.65 2.23
C ASP A 228 -0.92 24.02 3.04
N GLY A 229 -0.86 23.83 4.35
CA GLY A 229 -2.02 24.00 5.21
C GLY A 229 -1.71 23.67 6.66
N GLN A 230 -2.73 23.81 7.49
CA GLN A 230 -2.67 23.51 8.92
C GLN A 230 -3.85 22.64 9.32
N ARG A 231 -3.71 21.97 10.47
CA ARG A 231 -4.78 21.17 11.07
C ARG A 231 -6.05 22.02 11.12
N ASP A 232 -7.15 21.46 10.65
CA ASP A 232 -8.41 22.19 10.64
C ASP A 232 -8.93 22.44 12.07
N ALA A 233 -9.60 23.57 12.29
CA ALA A 233 -10.18 23.90 13.59
C ALA A 233 -11.30 22.92 14.00
N GLU A 234 -12.00 22.35 13.02
CA GLU A 234 -13.10 21.39 13.20
C GLU A 234 -12.59 19.93 13.11
N TRP A 235 -11.30 19.67 13.37
CA TRP A 235 -10.70 18.34 13.20
C TRP A 235 -11.50 17.23 13.89
N ASP A 236 -11.84 17.43 15.16
CA ASP A 236 -12.49 16.41 15.97
C ASP A 236 -13.94 16.16 15.55
N ASP A 237 -14.57 17.12 14.87
CA ASP A 237 -15.91 16.97 14.30
C ASP A 237 -15.91 16.27 12.94
N LEU A 238 -14.82 16.42 12.17
CA LEU A 238 -14.68 15.90 10.81
C LEU A 238 -14.04 14.50 10.78
N VAL A 239 -13.07 14.21 11.66
CA VAL A 239 -12.35 12.94 11.71
C VAL A 239 -13.18 11.86 12.37
N GLY A 240 -13.09 10.63 11.86
CA GLY A 240 -13.92 9.51 12.29
C GLY A 240 -15.33 9.53 11.70
N ARG A 241 -15.68 10.55 10.90
CA ARG A 241 -16.91 10.59 10.14
C ARG A 241 -16.79 9.79 8.86
N HIS A 242 -17.89 9.18 8.42
CA HIS A 242 -17.90 8.48 7.15
C HIS A 242 -18.35 9.37 6.00
N THR A 243 -17.77 9.16 4.82
CA THR A 243 -18.15 9.83 3.59
C THR A 243 -19.21 9.08 2.79
N ARG A 244 -20.03 8.22 3.43
CA ARG A 244 -21.20 7.58 2.81
C ARG A 244 -22.45 8.45 2.96
N PRO A 245 -22.97 9.10 1.90
CA PRO A 245 -24.38 9.46 1.78
C PRO A 245 -25.15 8.38 1.00
N PRO A 246 -26.49 8.39 0.99
CA PRO A 246 -27.32 7.42 0.24
C PRO A 246 -27.07 7.43 -1.29
N VAL A 247 -26.34 8.42 -1.83
CA VAL A 247 -26.27 8.70 -3.27
C VAL A 247 -24.85 9.01 -3.78
N LEU A 248 -23.78 8.92 -2.97
CA LEU A 248 -22.45 9.07 -3.57
C LEU A 248 -22.06 7.80 -4.33
N PRO A 249 -21.55 7.92 -5.57
CA PRO A 249 -20.97 6.79 -6.25
C PRO A 249 -19.88 6.23 -5.35
N ARG A 250 -19.97 4.92 -5.12
CA ARG A 250 -18.94 4.09 -4.51
C ARG A 250 -17.57 4.62 -4.95
N SER A 251 -16.79 5.18 -4.03
CA SER A 251 -15.40 5.55 -4.28
C SER A 251 -14.56 4.27 -4.40
N TYR A 252 -14.82 3.53 -5.47
CA TYR A 252 -13.93 2.50 -5.96
C TYR A 252 -13.14 3.14 -7.09
N GLY A 253 -11.91 3.56 -6.78
CA GLY A 253 -10.89 3.89 -7.78
C GLY A 253 -10.65 5.37 -8.08
N SER A 254 -11.35 6.34 -7.47
CA SER A 254 -11.00 7.76 -7.63
C SER A 254 -9.97 8.20 -6.58
N ALA A 255 -8.80 8.67 -7.04
CA ALA A 255 -7.72 9.16 -6.17
C ALA A 255 -8.13 10.37 -5.32
N PHE A 256 -9.06 11.20 -5.82
CA PHE A 256 -9.67 12.30 -5.09
C PHE A 256 -11.07 12.60 -5.64
N ARG A 257 -11.87 13.35 -4.88
CA ARG A 257 -13.16 13.91 -5.28
C ARG A 257 -13.39 15.26 -4.62
N TYR A 258 -14.38 16.01 -5.08
CA TYR A 258 -14.79 17.25 -4.44
C TYR A 258 -16.15 17.08 -3.79
N LEU A 259 -16.30 17.63 -2.59
CA LEU A 259 -17.60 17.85 -1.97
C LEU A 259 -18.00 19.29 -2.26
N ASN A 260 -19.10 19.43 -2.99
CA ASN A 260 -19.78 20.69 -3.20
C ASN A 260 -20.97 20.73 -2.25
N CYS A 261 -21.11 21.83 -1.52
CA CYS A 261 -22.40 22.34 -1.10
C CYS A 261 -23.07 23.06 -2.28
#